data_AF-A0A0M3B9F9-F1
#
_entry.id   AF-A0A0M3B9F9-F1
#
_cell.length_a   1.000
_cell.length_b   1.000
_cell.length_c   1.000
_cell.angle_alpha   90.00
_cell.angle_beta   90.00
_cell.angle_gamma   90.00
#
_symmetry.space_group_name_H-M   'P 1'
#
loop_
_entity.id
_entity.type
_entity.pdbx_description
1 polymer ?
#
loop_
_entity_poly.entity_id
_entity_poly.type
_entity_poly.pdbx_seq_one_letter_code
_entity_poly.pdbx_strand_id
1 'polypeptide(L)'
;MNVLHYKGYSARVEFDAEDEIFAGRIAGIPDVIGFHADNVADLKMAFHEAVDDYLATCERLGRPPHKPYSGRVMFRIDPDVHARAAKAAELEGKSLNEWAGEVLAKATG
;
A
#
# COMPACT_ATOMS: atom_id res chain seq x y z
N MET A 1 -2.37 -1.24 14.35
CA MET A 1 -1.73 -1.98 13.24
C MET A 1 -0.41 -1.29 12.96
N ASN A 2 0.73 -1.96 13.12
CA ASN A 2 2.04 -1.33 12.89
C ASN A 2 2.46 -1.58 11.44
N VAL A 3 2.73 -0.51 10.70
CA VAL A 3 3.14 -0.54 9.29
C VAL A 3 4.62 -0.14 9.24
N LEU A 4 5.42 -0.88 8.47
CA LEU A 4 6.79 -0.49 8.16
C LEU A 4 6.80 0.37 6.90
N HIS A 5 7.67 1.40 6.87
CA HIS A 5 7.82 2.30 5.74
C HIS A 5 9.29 2.49 5.37
N TYR A 6 9.64 2.32 4.10
CA TYR A 6 10.99 2.54 3.60
C TYR A 6 10.96 2.84 2.09
N LYS A 7 11.64 3.91 1.66
CA LYS A 7 11.71 4.37 0.25
C LYS A 7 10.35 4.45 -0.48
N GLY A 8 9.29 4.83 0.24
CA GLY A 8 7.94 4.95 -0.31
C GLY A 8 7.18 3.62 -0.44
N TYR A 9 7.76 2.52 0.01
CA TYR A 9 7.10 1.22 0.16
C TYR A 9 6.61 1.03 1.59
N SER A 10 5.52 0.29 1.72
CA SER A 10 4.89 -0.02 2.99
C SER A 10 4.71 -1.53 3.13
N ALA A 11 4.79 -2.06 4.34
CA ALA A 11 4.50 -3.47 4.60
C ALA A 11 3.68 -3.64 5.87
N ARG A 12 2.75 -4.60 5.83
CA ARG A 12 2.09 -5.14 7.02
C ARG A 12 2.88 -6.35 7.51
N VAL A 13 3.01 -6.45 8.82
CA VAL A 13 3.69 -7.55 9.51
C VAL A 13 2.65 -8.32 10.32
N GLU A 14 2.76 -9.64 10.28
CA GLU A 14 1.95 -10.58 11.05
C GLU A 14 2.87 -11.55 11.79
N PHE A 15 2.42 -12.05 12.95
CA PHE A 15 3.15 -13.09 13.68
C PHE A 15 2.66 -14.46 13.19
N ASP A 16 3.59 -15.28 12.75
CA ASP A 16 3.38 -16.69 12.45
C ASP A 16 3.66 -17.50 13.73
N ALA A 17 2.63 -18.16 14.24
CA ALA A 17 2.72 -18.93 15.48
C ALA A 17 3.29 -20.34 15.27
N GLU A 18 3.28 -20.87 14.04
CA GLU A 18 3.85 -22.19 13.75
C GLU A 18 5.38 -22.10 13.66
N ASP A 19 5.86 -21.06 12.99
CA ASP A 19 7.29 -20.82 12.77
C ASP A 19 7.93 -19.88 13.82
N GLU A 20 7.13 -19.32 14.73
CA GLU A 20 7.54 -18.35 15.77
C GLU A 20 8.29 -17.11 15.22
N ILE A 21 7.90 -16.66 14.03
CA ILE A 21 8.53 -15.51 13.33
C ILE A 21 7.52 -14.39 13.07
N PHE A 22 8.06 -13.19 12.84
CA PHE A 22 7.33 -12.13 12.19
C PHE A 22 7.52 -12.24 10.68
N ALA A 23 6.43 -12.28 9.93
CA ALA A 23 6.43 -12.31 8.48
C ALA A 23 5.72 -11.06 7.92
N GLY A 24 6.22 -10.54 6.81
CA GLY A 24 5.64 -9.39 6.14
C GLY A 24 5.77 -9.46 4.63
N ARG A 25 4.95 -8.67 3.94
CA ARG A 25 4.99 -8.50 2.49
C ARG A 25 4.89 -7.02 2.13
N ILE A 26 5.66 -6.61 1.13
CA ILE A 26 5.51 -5.27 0.54
C ILE A 26 4.09 -5.12 -0.03
N ALA A 27 3.40 -4.09 0.44
CA ALA A 27 2.07 -3.70 0.01
C ALA A 27 2.13 -2.77 -1.20
N GLY A 28 1.08 -2.82 -2.03
CA GLY A 28 0.90 -1.89 -3.15
C GLY A 28 1.66 -2.24 -4.42
N ILE A 29 2.35 -3.39 -4.50
CA ILE A 29 2.97 -3.84 -5.74
C ILE A 29 2.41 -5.20 -6.19
N PRO A 30 2.35 -5.46 -7.51
CA PRO A 30 1.91 -6.76 -8.03
C PRO A 30 2.92 -7.87 -7.71
N ASP A 31 4.22 -7.56 -7.68
CA ASP A 31 5.25 -8.52 -7.28
C ASP A 31 5.05 -9.00 -5.83
N VAL A 32 5.32 -10.29 -5.58
CA VAL A 32 5.21 -10.88 -4.25
C VAL A 32 6.59 -10.83 -3.59
N ILE A 33 6.85 -9.78 -2.83
CA ILE A 33 8.12 -9.59 -2.11
C ILE A 33 7.86 -9.74 -0.61
N GLY A 34 8.28 -10.88 -0.06
CA GLY A 34 8.16 -11.23 1.35
C GLY A 34 9.47 -11.05 2.12
N PHE A 35 9.36 -10.91 3.43
CA PHE A 35 10.48 -10.85 4.37
C PHE A 35 10.01 -11.42 5.71
N HIS A 36 10.94 -11.91 6.53
CA HIS A 36 10.63 -12.41 7.86
C HIS A 36 11.83 -12.28 8.80
N ALA A 37 11.58 -12.33 10.10
CA ALA A 37 12.61 -12.43 11.15
C ALA A 37 12.00 -12.89 12.48
N ASP A 38 12.84 -13.38 13.39
CA ASP A 38 12.44 -13.79 14.74
C ASP A 38 12.43 -12.63 15.76
N ASN A 39 12.99 -11.48 15.38
CA ASN A 39 13.05 -10.29 16.24
C ASN A 39 12.83 -9.00 15.46
N VAL A 40 12.47 -7.95 16.19
CA VAL A 40 12.04 -6.66 15.61
C VAL A 40 13.19 -5.93 14.88
N ALA A 41 14.43 -6.06 15.35
CA ALA A 41 15.57 -5.39 14.73
C ALA A 41 15.84 -5.99 13.34
N ASP A 42 15.91 -7.32 13.29
CA ASP A 42 16.15 -8.05 12.03
C ASP A 42 14.96 -7.96 11.09
N LEU A 43 13.73 -7.88 11.60
CA LEU A 43 12.55 -7.66 10.78
C LEU A 43 12.63 -6.35 9.99
N LYS A 44 13.09 -5.27 10.62
CA LYS A 44 13.25 -3.96 9.96
C LYS A 44 14.36 -4.03 8.91
N MET A 45 15.45 -4.71 9.22
CA MET A 45 16.57 -4.91 8.29
C MET A 45 16.13 -5.74 7.07
N ALA A 46 15.47 -6.88 7.30
CA ALA A 46 14.93 -7.75 6.26
C ALA A 46 13.92 -7.02 5.37
N PHE A 47 13.09 -6.14 5.94
CA PHE A 47 12.21 -5.28 5.15
C PHE A 47 12.98 -4.31 4.24
N HIS A 48 14.02 -3.64 4.76
CA HIS A 48 14.83 -2.72 3.98
C HIS A 48 15.58 -3.44 2.85
N GLU A 49 16.16 -4.60 3.16
CA GLU A 49 16.84 -5.47 2.19
C GLU A 49 15.88 -5.92 1.10
N ALA A 50 14.69 -6.40 1.46
CA ALA A 50 13.68 -6.82 0.49
C ALA A 50 13.25 -5.68 -0.46
N VAL A 51 13.15 -4.45 0.03
CA VAL A 51 12.87 -3.26 -0.79
C VAL A 51 14.05 -2.93 -1.70
N ASP A 52 15.27 -2.93 -1.17
CA ASP A 52 16.46 -2.58 -1.93
C ASP A 52 16.77 -3.61 -3.03
N ASP A 53 16.61 -4.90 -2.74
CA ASP A 53 16.73 -5.99 -3.71
C ASP A 53 15.67 -5.92 -4.80
N TYR A 54 14.42 -5.57 -4.45
CA TYR A 54 13.36 -5.37 -5.42
C TYR A 54 13.71 -4.21 -6.39
N LEU A 55 14.18 -3.08 -5.85
CA LEU A 55 14.59 -1.93 -6.66
C LEU A 55 15.77 -2.27 -7.58
N ALA A 56 16.81 -2.91 -7.04
CA ALA A 56 17.98 -3.35 -7.80
C ALA A 56 17.62 -4.37 -8.89
N THR A 57 16.69 -5.28 -8.60
CA THR A 57 16.18 -6.26 -9.58
C THR A 57 15.43 -5.58 -10.72
N CYS A 58 14.59 -4.58 -10.41
CA CYS A 58 13.89 -3.80 -11.43
C CYS A 58 14.87 -3.05 -12.34
N GLU A 59 15.90 -2.41 -11.77
CA GLU A 59 16.97 -1.75 -12.52
C GLU A 59 17.71 -2.72 -13.45
N ARG A 60 18.14 -3.88 -12.93
CA ARG A 60 18.84 -4.92 -13.69
C ARG A 60 18.00 -5.46 -14.85
N LEU A 61 16.68 -5.55 -14.69
CA LEU A 61 15.76 -6.01 -15.72
C LEU A 61 15.36 -4.91 -16.71
N GLY A 62 15.85 -3.67 -16.53
CA GLY A 62 15.50 -2.53 -17.37
C GLY A 62 14.02 -2.17 -17.29
N ARG A 63 13.33 -2.56 -16.21
CA ARG A 63 11.92 -2.26 -15.98
C ARG A 63 11.79 -1.19 -14.88
N PRO A 64 10.92 -0.19 -15.03
CA PRO A 64 10.67 0.72 -13.92
C PRO A 64 10.10 -0.09 -12.75
N PRO A 65 10.55 0.15 -11.50
CA PRO A 65 9.87 -0.45 -10.36
C PRO A 65 8.41 -0.01 -10.38
N HIS A 66 7.49 -0.93 -10.08
CA HIS A 66 6.08 -0.59 -9.99
C HIS A 66 5.92 0.53 -8.96
N LYS A 67 5.48 1.70 -9.43
CA LYS A 67 4.95 2.71 -8.54
C LYS A 67 3.83 2.04 -7.76
N PRO A 68 3.85 2.07 -6.42
CA PRO A 68 2.85 1.37 -5.64
C PRO A 68 1.42 1.76 -6.03
N TYR A 69 1.21 3.03 -6.41
CA TYR A 69 -0.12 3.52 -6.78
C TYR A 69 -0.05 4.55 -7.93
N SER A 70 -0.93 4.40 -8.92
CA SER A 70 -1.04 5.31 -10.07
C SER A 70 -1.88 6.56 -9.81
N GLY A 71 -2.52 6.65 -8.63
CA GLY A 71 -3.57 7.63 -8.32
C GLY A 71 -4.91 7.33 -9.01
N ARG A 72 -4.97 6.39 -9.95
CA ARG A 72 -6.23 5.96 -10.57
C ARG A 72 -6.83 4.84 -9.74
N VAL A 73 -8.06 5.08 -9.29
CA VAL A 73 -8.78 4.17 -8.44
C VAL A 73 -10.08 3.79 -9.16
N MET A 74 -10.21 2.51 -9.53
CA MET A 74 -11.43 1.99 -10.17
C MET A 74 -12.19 1.15 -9.17
N PHE A 75 -13.32 1.65 -8.70
CA PHE A 75 -14.16 0.94 -7.75
C PHE A 75 -15.47 0.50 -8.38
N ARG A 76 -15.93 -0.69 -7.98
CA ARG A 76 -17.34 -1.05 -8.06
C ARG A 76 -17.94 -0.80 -6.69
N ILE A 77 -18.81 0.18 -6.58
CA ILE A 77 -19.52 0.51 -5.35
C ILE A 77 -21.02 0.31 -5.55
N ASP A 78 -21.72 0.14 -4.44
CA ASP A 78 -23.18 0.07 -4.43
C ASP A 78 -23.79 1.35 -5.06
N PRO A 79 -24.82 1.23 -5.93
CA PRO A 79 -25.43 2.39 -6.59
C PRO A 79 -25.93 3.47 -5.63
N ASP A 80 -26.43 3.09 -4.45
CA ASP A 80 -26.92 4.07 -3.47
C ASP A 80 -25.76 4.83 -2.81
N VAL A 81 -24.63 4.15 -2.60
CA VAL A 81 -23.40 4.81 -2.12
C VAL A 81 -22.89 5.79 -3.18
N HIS A 82 -22.89 5.39 -4.46
CA HIS A 82 -22.51 6.26 -5.56
C HIS A 82 -23.39 7.51 -5.63
N ALA A 83 -24.72 7.35 -5.54
CA ALA A 83 -25.67 8.46 -5.58
C ALA A 83 -25.44 9.46 -4.43
N ARG A 84 -25.22 8.97 -3.21
CA ARG A 84 -24.93 9.83 -2.05
C ARG A 84 -23.59 10.56 -2.18
N ALA A 85 -22.55 9.89 -2.67
CA ALA A 85 -21.24 10.50 -2.89
C ALA A 85 -21.29 11.58 -3.98
N ALA A 86 -21.95 11.31 -5.11
CA ALA A 86 -22.13 12.28 -6.18
C ALA A 86 -22.89 13.53 -5.72
N LYS A 87 -23.97 13.35 -4.96
CA LYS A 87 -24.73 14.46 -4.37
C LYS A 87 -23.91 15.27 -3.37
N ALA A 88 -23.11 14.62 -2.53
CA ALA A 88 -22.23 15.32 -1.58
C ALA A 88 -21.18 16.17 -2.32
N ALA A 89 -20.54 15.61 -3.35
CA ALA A 89 -19.57 16.33 -4.18
C ALA A 89 -20.19 17.56 -4.86
N GLU A 90 -21.40 17.42 -5.43
CA GLU A 90 -22.12 18.52 -6.09
C GLU A 90 -22.47 19.65 -5.10
N LEU A 91 -22.97 19.31 -3.91
CA LEU A 91 -23.29 20.29 -2.86
C LEU A 91 -22.06 21.06 -2.35
N GLU A 92 -20.87 20.47 -2.47
CA GLU A 92 -19.60 21.10 -2.15
C GLU A 92 -18.95 21.83 -3.36
N GLY A 93 -19.56 21.78 -4.54
CA GLY A 93 -19.02 22.40 -5.76
C GLY A 93 -17.79 21.68 -6.33
N LYS A 94 -17.62 20.38 -6.03
CA LYS A 94 -16.46 19.57 -6.42
C LYS A 94 -16.83 18.51 -7.43
N SER A 95 -15.83 18.05 -8.19
CA SER A 95 -15.99 16.80 -8.95
C SER A 95 -16.05 15.60 -7.99
N LEU A 96 -16.71 14.51 -8.40
CA LEU A 96 -16.74 13.29 -7.59
C LEU A 96 -15.34 12.74 -7.28
N ASN A 97 -14.40 12.86 -8.23
CA ASN A 97 -13.02 12.40 -8.04
C ASN A 97 -12.27 13.24 -7.00
N GLU A 98 -12.46 14.56 -7.02
CA GLU A 98 -11.85 15.48 -6.06
C GLU A 98 -12.40 15.25 -4.65
N TRP A 99 -13.73 15.18 -4.52
CA TRP A 99 -14.40 14.87 -3.26
C TRP A 99 -13.96 13.51 -2.72
N ALA A 100 -13.94 12.47 -3.57
CA ALA A 100 -13.47 11.15 -3.17
C ALA A 100 -11.99 11.16 -2.76
N GLY A 101 -11.14 11.94 -3.45
CA GLY A 101 -9.74 12.11 -3.10
C GLY A 101 -9.55 12.69 -1.69
N GLU A 102 -10.31 13.71 -1.33
CA GLU A 102 -10.30 14.31 0.01
C GLU A 102 -10.78 13.32 1.09
N VAL A 103 -11.88 12.62 0.83
CA VAL A 103 -12.42 11.61 1.76
C VAL A 103 -11.43 10.48 1.97
N LEU A 104 -10.78 10.00 0.90
CA LEU A 104 -9.74 8.98 0.98
C LEU A 104 -8.53 9.49 1.75
N ALA A 105 -8.04 10.70 1.47
CA ALA A 105 -6.93 11.31 2.20
C ALA A 105 -7.22 11.40 3.71
N LYS A 106 -8.40 11.93 4.07
CA LYS A 106 -8.84 12.01 5.48
C LYS A 106 -8.93 10.64 6.15
N ALA A 107 -9.34 9.60 5.42
CA ALA A 107 -9.44 8.25 5.95
C ALA A 107 -8.07 7.57 6.15
N THR A 108 -7.04 8.03 5.43
CA THR A 108 -5.70 7.43 5.46
C THR A 108 -4.64 8.23 6.23
N GLY A 109 -4.91 9.49 6.57
CA GLY A 109 -4.01 10.38 7.32
C GLY A 109 -3.68 11.66 6.58
#